data_AF-A0A838RD85-F1
#
_entry.id   AF-A0A838RD85-F1
#
_cell.length_a   1.000
_cell.length_b   1.000
_cell.length_c   1.000
_cell.angle_alpha   90.00
_cell.angle_beta   90.00
_cell.angle_gamma   90.00
#
_symmetry.space_group_name_H-M   'P 1'
#
loop_
_entity.id
_entity.type
_entity.pdbx_description
1 polymer ?
#
loop_
_entity_poly.entity_id
_entity_poly.type
_entity_poly.pdbx_seq_one_letter_code
_entity_poly.pdbx_strand_id
1 'polypeptide(L)' 'HPGEGWTQLVITAERGLRALNGLLTGLHEPRATHLAMLEALAGREHIELTYREAMAGDYLWHEFGDLHLILP' A
#
# COMPACT_ATOMS: atom_id res chain seq x y z
N HIS A 1 -10.61 16.08 19.20
CA HIS A 1 -9.57 16.10 20.25
C HIS A 1 -8.50 15.10 19.88
N PRO A 2 -7.20 15.39 20.10
CA PRO A 2 -6.15 14.37 19.98
C PRO A 2 -6.39 13.25 21.01
N GLY A 3 -5.96 12.04 20.68
CA GLY A 3 -6.10 10.86 21.53
C GLY A 3 -4.98 9.86 21.27
N GLU A 4 -4.76 8.96 22.21
CA GLU A 4 -3.74 7.90 22.16
C GLU A 4 -4.37 6.53 22.43
N GLY A 5 -3.74 5.47 21.92
CA GLY A 5 -4.20 4.10 22.11
C GLY A 5 -3.52 3.10 21.19
N TRP A 6 -3.85 1.84 21.36
CA TRP A 6 -3.38 0.75 20.51
C TRP A 6 -4.32 0.53 19.33
N THR A 7 -3.77 0.11 18.19
CA THR A 7 -4.57 -0.33 17.05
C THR A 7 -4.21 -1.77 16.69
N GLN A 8 -5.23 -2.57 16.48
CA GLN A 8 -5.15 -3.89 15.83
C GLN A 8 -5.91 -3.88 14.51
N LEU A 9 -6.13 -2.67 13.96
CA LEU A 9 -6.92 -2.50 12.75
C LEU A 9 -6.21 -3.11 11.56
N VAL A 10 -6.90 -4.03 10.89
CA VAL A 10 -6.54 -4.51 9.55
C VAL A 10 -7.38 -3.76 8.53
N ILE A 11 -6.72 -3.18 7.53
CA ILE A 11 -7.39 -2.53 6.41
C ILE A 11 -7.58 -3.56 5.30
N THR A 12 -8.83 -3.71 4.86
CA THR A 12 -9.23 -4.58 3.74
C THR A 12 -10.01 -3.75 2.73
N ALA A 13 -10.17 -4.29 1.51
CA ALA A 13 -10.93 -3.64 0.46
C ALA A 13 -12.40 -3.38 0.86
N GLU A 14 -13.03 -4.30 1.59
CA GLU A 14 -14.43 -4.17 2.03
C GLU A 14 -14.61 -3.06 3.07
N ARG A 15 -13.63 -2.88 3.96
CA ARG A 15 -13.67 -1.82 4.97
C ARG A 15 -13.37 -0.44 4.37
N GLY A 16 -12.51 -0.40 3.36
CA GLY A 16 -12.07 0.82 2.69
C GLY A 16 -11.27 1.77 3.59
N LEU A 17 -10.93 2.92 3.02
CA LEU A 17 -10.11 3.96 3.64
C LEU A 17 -10.98 5.15 4.05
N ARG A 18 -10.69 5.71 5.22
CA ARG A 18 -11.51 6.76 5.83
C ARG A 18 -10.76 8.04 6.17
N ALA A 19 -9.43 7.99 6.23
CA ALA A 19 -8.60 9.07 6.78
C ALA A 19 -7.59 9.65 5.77
N LEU A 20 -7.43 9.03 4.60
CA LEU A 20 -6.44 9.41 3.61
C LEU A 20 -7.04 9.33 2.20
N ASN A 21 -6.56 10.20 1.32
CA ASN A 21 -6.91 10.23 -0.10
C ASN A 21 -5.80 9.67 -1.01
N GLY A 22 -4.59 9.50 -0.47
CA GLY A 22 -3.43 8.99 -1.17
C GLY A 22 -2.40 8.50 -0.18
N LEU A 23 -1.41 7.75 -0.67
CA LEU A 23 -0.42 7.08 0.16
C LEU A 23 0.97 7.17 -0.49
N LEU A 24 1.97 7.48 0.32
CA LEU A 24 3.38 7.31 -0.03
C LEU A 24 3.94 6.15 0.81
N THR A 25 4.50 5.14 0.16
CA THR A 25 5.03 3.93 0.82
C THR A 25 6.22 3.35 0.05
N GLY A 26 6.89 2.34 0.60
CA GLY A 26 7.85 1.52 -0.15
C GLY A 26 7.15 0.45 -1.00
N LEU A 27 7.94 -0.29 -1.79
CA LEU A 27 7.48 -1.51 -2.47
C LEU A 27 7.60 -2.73 -1.54
N HIS A 28 6.53 -3.52 -1.43
CA HIS A 28 6.41 -4.62 -0.45
C HIS A 28 6.27 -5.96 -1.15
N GLU A 29 6.75 -7.04 -0.54
CA GLU A 29 6.54 -8.37 -1.11
C GLU A 29 5.05 -8.79 -1.12
N PRO A 30 4.60 -9.59 -2.12
CA PRO A 30 3.19 -9.98 -2.31
C PRO A 30 2.54 -10.80 -1.18
N ARG A 31 3.27 -11.09 -0.10
CA ARG A 31 2.77 -11.87 1.05
C ARG A 31 2.59 -11.04 2.32
N ALA A 32 2.93 -9.76 2.29
CA ALA A 32 2.76 -8.89 3.44
C ALA A 32 1.29 -8.47 3.59
N THR A 33 0.84 -8.31 4.84
CA THR A 33 -0.45 -7.66 5.18
C THR A 33 -0.57 -6.25 4.60
N HIS A 34 0.56 -5.60 4.27
CA HIS A 34 0.61 -4.34 3.55
C HIS A 34 -0.09 -4.40 2.18
N LEU A 35 -0.04 -5.54 1.49
CA LEU A 35 -0.66 -5.66 0.16
C LEU A 35 -2.17 -5.42 0.23
N ALA A 36 -2.86 -6.02 1.21
CA ALA A 36 -4.30 -5.82 1.39
C ALA A 36 -4.68 -4.34 1.62
N MET A 37 -3.83 -3.57 2.30
CA MET A 37 -4.04 -2.13 2.48
C MET A 37 -3.87 -1.35 1.17
N LEU A 38 -2.88 -1.72 0.35
CA LEU A 38 -2.67 -1.09 -0.97
C LEU A 38 -3.80 -1.44 -1.95
N GLU A 39 -4.25 -2.70 -1.94
CA GLU A 39 -5.40 -3.14 -2.73
C GLU A 39 -6.69 -2.41 -2.31
N ALA A 40 -6.87 -2.13 -1.01
CA ALA A 40 -7.99 -1.33 -0.53
C ALA A 40 -7.95 0.14 -0.98
N LEU A 41 -6.78 0.65 -1.39
CA LEU A 41 -6.61 2.01 -1.92
C LEU A 41 -6.81 2.06 -3.44
N ALA A 42 -6.07 1.23 -4.17
CA ALA A 42 -5.93 1.36 -5.62
C ALA A 42 -6.58 0.23 -6.43
N GLY A 43 -7.12 -0.78 -5.75
CA GLY A 43 -7.62 -2.00 -6.38
C GLY A 43 -6.51 -2.98 -6.74
N ARG A 44 -6.84 -4.27 -6.67
CA ARG A 44 -5.88 -5.36 -6.87
C ARG A 44 -5.21 -5.37 -8.23
N GLU A 45 -5.99 -5.20 -9.30
CA GLU A 45 -5.46 -5.24 -10.68
C GLU A 45 -4.42 -4.13 -10.91
N HIS A 46 -4.67 -2.93 -10.37
CA HIS A 46 -3.73 -1.82 -10.47
C HIS A 46 -2.43 -2.12 -9.72
N ILE A 47 -2.51 -2.64 -8.50
CA ILE A 47 -1.33 -3.01 -7.72
C ILE A 47 -0.52 -4.11 -8.41
N GLU A 48 -1.17 -5.15 -8.94
CA GLU A 48 -0.51 -6.23 -9.68
C GLU A 48 0.21 -5.71 -10.94
N LEU A 49 -0.45 -4.82 -11.71
CA LEU A 49 0.17 -4.16 -12.86
C LEU A 49 1.39 -3.35 -12.43
N THR A 50 1.25 -2.45 -11.46
CA THR A 50 2.33 -1.57 -11.01
C THR A 50 3.54 -2.34 -10.49
N TYR A 51 3.33 -3.43 -9.75
CA TYR A 51 4.42 -4.25 -9.23
C TYR A 51 5.13 -5.01 -10.34
N ARG A 52 4.40 -5.47 -11.36
CA ARG A 52 5.01 -6.08 -12.55
C ARG A 52 5.91 -5.07 -13.28
N GLU A 53 5.43 -3.85 -13.49
CA GLU A 53 6.24 -2.80 -14.14
C GLU A 53 7.44 -2.39 -13.28
N ALA A 54 7.28 -2.29 -11.95
CA ALA A 54 8.39 -2.01 -11.04
C ALA A 54 9.48 -3.09 -11.11
N MET A 55 9.10 -4.37 -11.17
CA MET A 55 10.05 -5.47 -11.38
C MET A 55 10.75 -5.38 -12.74
N ALA A 56 10.01 -5.06 -13.80
CA ALA A 56 10.58 -4.92 -15.14
C ALA A 56 11.52 -3.70 -15.26
N GLY A 57 11.31 -2.69 -14.42
CA GLY A 57 12.12 -1.47 -14.36
C GLY A 57 13.26 -1.49 -13.33
N ASP A 58 13.58 -2.66 -12.76
CA ASP A 58 14.64 -2.83 -11.74
C ASP A 58 14.50 -1.90 -10.52
N TYR A 59 13.26 -1.60 -10.11
CA TYR A 59 13.00 -0.84 -8.89
C TYR A 59 13.50 -1.60 -7.66
N LEU A 60 14.00 -0.85 -6.68
CA LEU A 60 14.52 -1.37 -5.42
C LEU A 60 13.39 -1.60 -4.41
N TRP A 61 13.50 -2.67 -3.62
CA TRP A 61 12.48 -3.12 -2.68
C TRP A 61 12.94 -2.98 -1.22
N HIS A 62 12.04 -3.31 -0.28
CA HIS A 62 12.27 -3.30 1.17
C HIS A 62 12.47 -1.90 1.77
N GLU A 63 12.96 -1.87 3.01
CA GLU A 63 13.03 -0.70 3.91
C GLU A 63 13.79 0.49 3.32
N PHE A 64 14.70 0.23 2.38
CA PHE A 64 15.60 1.21 1.76
C PHE A 64 15.46 1.24 0.23
N GLY A 65 14.38 0.67 -0.30
CA GLY A 65 14.09 0.66 -1.72
C GLY A 65 13.47 1.96 -2.21
N ASP A 66 12.90 1.88 -3.41
CA ASP A 66 12.19 2.99 -4.03
C ASP A 66 10.83 3.24 -3.37
N LEU A 67 10.25 4.40 -3.70
CA LEU A 67 8.96 4.84 -3.19
C LEU A 67 7.85 4.70 -4.24
N HIS A 68 6.68 4.32 -3.75
CA HIS A 68 5.44 4.24 -4.50
C HIS A 68 4.46 5.30 -3.97
N LEU A 69 4.14 6.28 -4.82
CA LEU A 69 3.12 7.29 -4.58
C LEU A 69 1.82 6.89 -5.28
N ILE A 70 0.74 6.76 -4.49
CA ILE A 70 -0.60 6.43 -4.96
C ILE A 70 -1.52 7.63 -4.68
N LEU A 71 -2.19 8.12 -5.73
CA LEU A 71 -3.10 9.27 -5.72
C LEU A 71 -4.50 8.86 -6.22
N PRO A 72 -5.56 9.66 -5.93
CA PRO A 72 -6.92 9.43 -6.45
C PRO A 72 -7.02 9.38 -7.97
#